data_AF-A0A522CLG5-F1
#
_entry.id   AF-A0A522CLG5-F1
#
_cell.length_a   1.000
_cell.length_b   1.000
_cell.length_c   1.000
_cell.angle_alpha   90.00
_cell.angle_beta   90.00
_cell.angle_gamma   90.00
#
_symmetry.space_group_name_H-M   'P 1'
#
loop_
_entity.id
_entity.type
_entity.pdbx_description
1 polymer ?
#
loop_
_entity_poly.entity_id
_entity_poly.type
_entity_poly.pdbx_seq_one_letter_code
_entity_poly.pdbx_strand_id
1 'polypeptide(L)'
;MSLGEKKPHTGIVRLQHVGGRSKSGRVTHVLDTGEGPPLVLRLKGGNAMRDPAFDTYVGKRVSVDGIAGSGVPFLLVEDLKDITVLGPPARPSRPKGPRP
;
A
#
# COMPACT_ATOMS: atom_id res chain seq x y z
N MET A 1 21.46 9.93 8.21
CA MET A 1 20.07 10.24 7.85
C MET A 1 19.19 9.24 8.59
N SER A 2 18.40 9.68 9.56
CA SER A 2 17.48 8.79 10.26
C SER A 2 16.31 8.50 9.33
N LEU A 3 16.34 7.33 8.68
CA LEU A 3 15.13 6.74 8.14
C LEU A 3 14.15 6.67 9.32
N GLY A 4 12.94 7.19 9.14
CA GLY A 4 11.94 7.29 10.21
C GLY A 4 11.67 5.94 10.89
N GLU A 5 10.91 5.98 11.97
CA GLU A 5 10.53 4.78 12.71
C GLU A 5 9.69 3.83 11.82
N LYS A 6 10.06 2.55 11.77
CA LYS A 6 9.31 1.50 11.07
C LYS A 6 7.99 1.29 11.81
N LYS A 7 6.87 1.47 11.10
CA LYS A 7 5.52 1.34 11.67
C LYS A 7 4.64 0.43 10.81
N PRO A 8 3.72 -0.31 11.44
CA PRO A 8 2.73 -1.09 10.71
C PRO A 8 1.71 -0.16 10.06
N HIS A 9 1.54 -0.31 8.75
CA HIS A 9 0.48 0.34 7.99
C HIS A 9 -0.41 -0.72 7.37
N THR A 10 -1.69 -0.70 7.71
CA THR A 10 -2.68 -1.60 7.12
C THR A 10 -3.45 -0.90 6.01
N GLY A 11 -3.59 -1.58 4.87
CA GLY A 11 -4.33 -1.03 3.74
C GLY A 11 -4.57 -2.05 2.65
N ILE A 12 -5.13 -1.59 1.53
CA ILE A 12 -5.29 -2.40 0.32
C ILE A 12 -4.22 -1.98 -0.67
N VAL A 13 -3.47 -2.93 -1.21
CA VAL A 13 -2.52 -2.62 -2.29
C VAL A 13 -3.29 -2.37 -3.57
N ARG A 14 -3.04 -1.23 -4.21
CA ARG A 14 -3.66 -0.85 -5.48
C ARG A 14 -2.60 -0.37 -6.46
N LEU A 15 -2.93 -0.46 -7.74
CA LEU A 15 -2.17 0.21 -8.78
C LEU A 15 -2.80 1.58 -9.01
N GLN A 16 -2.02 2.64 -8.86
CA GLN A 16 -2.50 4.00 -9.03
C GLN A 16 -1.52 4.83 -9.85
N HIS A 17 -2.05 5.74 -10.66
CA HIS A 17 -1.26 6.75 -11.34
C HIS A 17 -0.78 7.79 -10.34
N VAL A 18 0.53 7.92 -10.19
CA VAL A 18 1.14 8.92 -9.32
C VAL A 18 1.90 9.92 -10.19
N GLY A 19 1.54 11.21 -10.06
CA GLY A 19 2.07 12.30 -10.89
C GLY A 19 0.96 13.02 -11.64
N GLY A 20 0.41 14.07 -11.05
CA GLY A 20 -0.51 14.97 -11.73
C GLY A 20 0.17 15.70 -12.90
N ARG A 21 -0.50 15.74 -14.05
CA ARG A 21 -0.20 16.59 -15.23
C ARG A 21 1.08 16.34 -16.05
N SER A 22 1.67 15.14 -16.06
CA SER A 22 2.67 14.80 -17.11
C SER A 22 2.15 13.68 -18.01
N LYS A 23 2.37 13.81 -19.33
CA LYS A 23 1.89 12.90 -20.40
C LYS A 23 2.29 11.42 -20.22
N SER A 24 3.13 11.08 -19.24
CA SER A 24 3.32 9.70 -18.77
C SER A 24 2.77 9.58 -17.34
N GLY A 25 1.46 9.40 -17.19
CA GLY A 25 0.93 8.97 -15.89
C GLY A 25 1.50 7.60 -15.57
N ARG A 26 2.51 7.51 -14.71
CA ARG A 26 3.16 6.24 -14.35
C ARG A 26 2.32 5.53 -13.29
N VAL A 27 2.03 4.27 -13.56
CA VAL A 27 1.31 3.39 -12.62
C VAL A 27 2.34 2.82 -11.64
N THR A 28 2.08 2.99 -10.35
CA THR A 28 2.87 2.43 -9.25
C THR A 28 1.97 1.67 -8.28
N HIS A 29 2.58 0.80 -7.47
CA HIS A 29 1.94 0.19 -6.32
C HIS A 29 1.80 1.21 -5.21
N VAL A 30 0.59 1.29 -4.66
CA VAL A 30 0.27 2.14 -3.51
C VAL A 30 -0.46 1.31 -2.46
N LEU A 31 -0.27 1.68 -1.19
CA LEU A 31 -1.04 1.19 -0.07
C LEU A 31 -2.13 2.21 0.26
N ASP A 32 -3.37 1.83 0.01
CA ASP A 32 -4.54 2.60 0.37
C ASP A 32 -4.98 2.23 1.79
N THR A 33 -4.62 3.06 2.77
CA THR A 33 -4.96 2.86 4.19
C THR A 33 -6.39 3.31 4.52
N GLY A 34 -7.06 4.04 3.63
CA GLY A 34 -8.33 4.72 3.90
C GLY A 34 -8.22 5.97 4.78
N GLU A 35 -7.06 6.21 5.39
CA GLU A 35 -6.78 7.37 6.25
C GLU A 35 -5.79 8.32 5.55
N GLY A 36 -6.31 9.08 4.58
CA GLY A 36 -5.54 10.09 3.86
C GLY A 36 -5.01 9.65 2.49
N PRO A 37 -3.96 10.30 1.95
CA PRO A 37 -3.45 9.99 0.63
C PRO A 37 -2.79 8.61 0.61
N PRO A 38 -2.95 7.85 -0.47
CA PRO A 38 -2.35 6.52 -0.61
C PRO A 38 -0.83 6.61 -0.62
N LEU A 39 -0.19 5.66 0.07
CA LEU A 39 1.26 5.64 0.25
C LEU A 39 1.92 4.82 -0.86
N VAL A 40 2.84 5.42 -1.63
CA VAL A 40 3.58 4.70 -2.66
C VAL A 40 4.47 3.63 -2.02
N LEU A 41 4.28 2.36 -2.39
CA LEU A 41 5.09 1.26 -1.90
C LEU A 41 6.44 1.24 -2.62
N ARG A 42 7.53 1.20 -1.85
CA ARG A 42 8.89 1.09 -2.39
C ARG A 42 9.65 0.01 -1.64
N LEU A 43 10.18 -0.97 -2.35
CA LEU A 43 11.07 -1.97 -1.77
C LEU A 43 12.51 -1.41 -1.73
N LYS A 44 13.20 -1.59 -0.60
CA LYS A 44 14.61 -1.21 -0.46
C LYS A 44 15.47 -2.03 -1.43
N GLY A 45 16.22 -1.35 -2.29
CA GLY A 45 17.00 -2.00 -3.35
C GLY A 45 16.17 -2.47 -4.55
N GLY A 46 14.85 -2.27 -4.52
CA GLY A 46 13.93 -2.57 -5.61
C GLY A 46 13.75 -1.43 -6.59
N ASN A 47 12.78 -1.58 -7.51
CA ASN A 47 12.48 -0.56 -8.49
C ASN A 47 11.66 0.58 -7.85
N ALA A 48 12.17 1.81 -7.90
CA ALA A 48 11.54 2.99 -7.30
C ALA A 48 10.21 3.41 -7.93
N MET A 49 9.88 2.89 -9.13
CA MET A 49 8.68 3.24 -9.90
C MET A 49 7.59 2.17 -9.85
N ARG A 50 7.95 0.90 -10.09
CA ARG A 50 7.04 -0.24 -10.02
C ARG A 50 7.88 -1.47 -9.76
N ASP A 51 7.69 -2.09 -8.61
CA ASP A 51 8.37 -3.34 -8.28
C ASP A 51 7.43 -4.53 -8.55
N PRO A 52 7.77 -5.45 -9.47
CA PRO A 52 6.96 -6.64 -9.74
C PRO A 52 6.70 -7.49 -8.49
N ALA A 53 7.55 -7.39 -7.47
CA ALA A 53 7.34 -8.07 -6.20
C ALA A 53 6.01 -7.69 -5.52
N PHE A 54 5.52 -6.47 -5.75
CA PHE A 54 4.24 -6.02 -5.20
C PHE A 54 3.02 -6.51 -5.98
N ASP A 55 3.19 -7.02 -7.21
CA ASP A 55 2.07 -7.44 -8.08
C ASP A 55 1.22 -8.56 -7.43
N THR A 56 1.85 -9.46 -6.66
CA THR A 56 1.14 -10.53 -5.93
C THR A 56 0.22 -10.02 -4.82
N TYR A 57 0.43 -8.79 -4.34
CA TYR A 57 -0.34 -8.18 -3.27
C TYR A 57 -1.45 -7.26 -3.78
N VAL A 58 -1.47 -6.91 -5.07
CA VAL A 58 -2.49 -6.03 -5.66
C VAL A 58 -3.89 -6.59 -5.42
N GLY A 59 -4.78 -5.76 -4.91
CA GLY A 59 -6.16 -6.10 -4.54
C GLY A 59 -6.30 -6.81 -3.19
N LYS A 60 -5.20 -7.16 -2.51
CA LYS A 60 -5.22 -7.78 -1.19
C LYS A 60 -5.12 -6.73 -0.10
N ARG A 61 -5.78 -7.00 1.03
CA ARG A 61 -5.56 -6.25 2.28
C ARG A 61 -4.28 -6.78 2.92
N VAL A 62 -3.34 -5.89 3.17
CA VAL A 62 -2.03 -6.21 3.75
C VAL A 62 -1.74 -5.30 4.93
N SER A 63 -0.94 -5.79 5.86
CA SER A 63 -0.19 -4.99 6.82
C SER A 63 1.25 -4.91 6.32
N VAL A 64 1.79 -3.71 6.22
CA VAL A 64 3.15 -3.44 5.76
C VAL A 64 3.89 -2.74 6.88
N ASP A 65 4.92 -3.36 7.42
CA ASP A 65 5.84 -2.70 8.34
C ASP A 65 6.86 -1.91 7.52
N GLY A 66 6.69 -0.59 7.47
CA GLY A 66 7.50 0.26 6.62
C GLY A 66 7.81 1.61 7.24
N ILE A 67 8.70 2.34 6.59
CA ILE A 67 9.12 3.67 7.01
C ILE A 67 8.42 4.68 6.12
N ALA A 68 7.52 5.47 6.71
CA ALA A 68 6.87 6.57 6.01
C ALA A 68 7.87 7.72 5.77
N GLY A 69 8.00 8.16 4.52
CA GLY A 69 8.89 9.26 4.15
C GLY A 69 8.35 10.62 4.60
N SER A 70 9.24 11.51 5.08
CA SER A 70 8.90 12.92 5.28
C SER A 70 9.02 13.68 3.95
N GLY A 71 7.91 14.27 3.49
CA GLY A 71 7.87 15.14 2.30
C GLY A 71 7.19 14.56 1.07
N VAL A 72 7.12 13.23 0.91
CA VAL A 72 6.37 12.56 -0.17
C VAL A 72 5.64 11.36 0.43
N PRO A 73 4.36 11.11 0.12
CA PRO A 73 3.61 9.97 0.66
C PRO A 73 4.10 8.65 0.04
N PHE A 74 5.23 8.15 0.54
CA PHE A 74 5.75 6.83 0.22
C PHE A 74 6.02 6.04 1.49
N LEU A 75 5.93 4.72 1.35
CA LEU A 75 6.24 3.74 2.38
C LEU A 75 7.41 2.90 1.89
N LEU A 76 8.56 3.05 2.56
CA LEU A 76 9.73 2.21 2.30
C LEU A 76 9.57 0.89 3.06
N VAL A 77 9.50 -0.19 2.29
CA VAL A 77 9.47 -1.58 2.76
C VAL A 77 10.89 -2.12 2.66
N GLU A 78 11.44 -2.67 3.73
CA GLU A 78 12.81 -3.18 3.70
C GLU A 78 12.89 -4.57 3.08
N ASP A 79 11.96 -5.45 3.44
CA ASP A 79 11.84 -6.81 2.91
C ASP A 79 10.36 -7.14 2.63
N LEU A 80 10.07 -7.95 1.61
CA LEU A 80 8.72 -8.44 1.33
C LEU A 80 8.16 -9.26 2.49
N LYS A 81 9.02 -9.84 3.35
CA LYS A 81 8.62 -10.49 4.59
C LYS A 81 7.93 -9.56 5.59
N ASP A 82 8.13 -8.26 5.46
CA ASP A 82 7.44 -7.23 6.25
C ASP A 82 5.99 -7.00 5.79
N ILE A 83 5.54 -7.71 4.75
CA ILE A 83 4.19 -7.63 4.20
C ILE A 83 3.39 -8.86 4.62
N THR A 84 2.44 -8.65 5.51
CA THR A 84 1.51 -9.69 5.96
C THR A 84 0.17 -9.55 5.24
N VAL A 85 -0.26 -10.58 4.52
CA VAL A 85 -1.59 -10.61 3.90
C VAL A 85 -2.63 -10.89 4.98
N LEU A 86 -3.56 -9.95 5.20
CA LEU A 86 -4.59 -10.05 6.24
C LEU A 86 -5.86 -10.80 5.78
N GLY A 87 -5.83 -11.38 4.58
CA GLY A 87 -6.97 -12.06 3.95
C GLY A 87 -7.81 -11.14 3.05
N PRO A 88 -8.94 -11.63 2.52
CA PRO A 88 -9.85 -10.80 1.72
C PRO A 88 -10.35 -9.60 2.54
N PRO A 89 -10.70 -8.46 1.91
CA PRO A 89 -11.37 -7.38 2.62
C PRO A 89 -12.55 -7.98 3.36
N ALA A 90 -12.68 -7.68 4.65
CA ALA A 90 -13.78 -8.19 5.47
C ALA A 90 -15.06 -8.01 4.66
N ARG A 91 -15.68 -9.13 4.27
CA ARG A 91 -16.95 -9.11 3.54
C ARG A 91 -17.84 -8.16 4.34
N PRO A 92 -18.43 -7.10 3.75
CA PRO A 92 -19.34 -6.26 4.50
C PRO A 92 -20.36 -7.22 5.10
N SER A 93 -20.36 -7.35 6.42
CA SER A 93 -21.33 -8.14 7.14
C SER A 93 -22.65 -7.45 6.84
N ARG A 94 -23.33 -7.88 5.78
CA ARG A 94 -24.69 -7.45 5.48
C ARG A 94 -25.43 -7.67 6.80
N PRO A 95 -25.91 -6.61 7.48
CA PRO A 95 -26.67 -6.83 8.69
C PRO A 95 -27.78 -7.80 8.30
N LYS A 96 -27.91 -8.91 9.03
CA LYS A 96 -29.08 -9.77 8.92
C LYS A 96 -30.25 -8.86 9.29
N GLY A 97 -30.89 -8.27 8.28
CA GLY A 97 -32.14 -7.57 8.45
C GLY A 97 -33.11 -8.52 9.15
N PRO A 98 -34.02 -8.01 9.99
CA PRO A 98 -35.00 -8.85 10.65
C PRO A 98 -35.76 -9.63 9.56
N ARG A 99 -35.81 -10.96 9.70
CA ARG A 99 -36.64 -11.79 8.82
C ARG A 99 -38.11 -11.42 9.08
N PRO A 100 -38.93 -11.23 8.04
CA PRO A 100 -40.38 -11.16 8.18
C PRO A 100 -40.94 -12.51 8.67
#